data_AF-A0A1S3J160-F1
#
_entry.id   AF-A0A1S3J160-F1
#
_cell.length_a   1.000
_cell.length_b   1.000
_cell.length_c   1.000
_cell.angle_alpha   90.00
_cell.angle_beta   90.00
_cell.angle_gamma   90.00
#
_symmetry.space_group_name_H-M   'P 1'
#
loop_
_entity.id
_entity.type
_entity.pdbx_description
1 polymer ?
#
loop_
_entity_poly.entity_id
_entity_poly.type
_entity_poly.pdbx_seq_one_letter_code
_entity_poly.pdbx_strand_id
1 'polypeptide(L)'
;AKSQFKRRSTANNVEIIIPVPADADSPKFKTTTGSCKYVPETSSVVWTIKSFPGGKEYLMRAHFGLPSVESEDSEGKPPISVKFEIPYFTVSGIQVRYLKIIEKSGYQALPWVRYITQNGDYQLRTS
;
A
#
# COMPACT_ATOMS: atom_id res chain seq x y z
N ALA A 1 6.91 8.77 2.38
CA ALA A 1 5.81 7.93 2.90
C ALA A 1 5.98 7.76 4.40
N LYS A 2 4.94 8.01 5.20
CA LYS A 2 4.98 7.98 6.67
C LYS A 2 3.90 7.05 7.21
N SER A 3 4.28 6.11 8.07
CA SER A 3 3.34 5.16 8.67
C SER A 3 2.68 5.75 9.92
N GLN A 4 1.40 6.14 9.81
CA GLN A 4 0.63 6.74 10.91
C GLN A 4 -0.21 5.70 11.69
N PHE A 5 0.44 4.64 12.16
CA PHE A 5 -0.19 3.64 13.03
C PHE A 5 0.73 3.26 14.19
N LYS A 6 0.23 2.47 15.14
CA LYS A 6 0.96 2.10 16.36
C LYS A 6 2.34 1.52 16.01
N ARG A 7 3.38 2.00 16.70
CA ARG A 7 4.79 1.60 16.47
C ARG A 7 5.04 0.09 16.57
N ARG A 8 4.25 -0.61 17.37
CA ARG A 8 4.31 -2.07 17.56
C ARG A 8 3.71 -2.88 16.41
N SER A 9 2.97 -2.23 15.52
CA SER A 9 2.37 -2.85 14.34
C SER A 9 3.27 -2.60 13.13
N THR A 10 3.20 -3.50 12.15
CA THR A 10 4.00 -3.44 10.92
C THR A 10 3.09 -3.71 9.74
N ALA A 11 3.13 -2.84 8.74
CA ALA A 11 2.49 -3.11 7.47
C ALA A 11 3.41 -3.97 6.60
N ASN A 12 2.86 -5.03 6.05
CA ASN A 12 3.52 -5.99 5.18
C ASN A 12 3.17 -5.70 3.74
N ASN A 13 4.14 -5.96 2.85
CA ASN A 13 3.99 -5.88 1.40
C ASN A 13 3.30 -4.60 0.94
N VAL A 14 3.77 -3.46 1.45
CA VAL A 14 3.22 -2.16 1.08
C VAL A 14 3.63 -1.85 -0.36
N GLU A 15 2.67 -1.56 -1.22
CA GLU A 15 2.90 -1.13 -2.60
C GLU A 15 2.32 0.27 -2.77
N ILE A 16 3.18 1.22 -3.13
CA ILE A 16 2.78 2.59 -3.44
C ILE A 16 2.85 2.73 -4.96
N ILE A 17 1.69 2.90 -5.59
CA ILE A 17 1.52 2.99 -7.04
C ILE A 17 1.37 4.48 -7.37
N ILE A 18 2.40 5.02 -8.02
CA ILE A 18 2.50 6.44 -8.37
C ILE A 18 2.38 6.51 -9.89
N PRO A 19 1.30 7.10 -10.43
CA PRO A 19 1.19 7.28 -11.86
C PRO A 19 2.24 8.28 -12.35
N VAL A 20 2.75 8.04 -13.54
CA VAL A 20 3.71 8.87 -14.24
C VAL A 20 3.23 9.07 -15.68
N PRO A 21 3.71 10.12 -16.38
CA PRO A 21 3.36 10.34 -17.77
C PRO A 21 3.67 9.12 -18.65
N ALA A 22 2.84 8.80 -19.65
CA ALA A 22 3.07 7.63 -20.50
C ALA A 22 4.32 7.78 -21.39
N ASP A 23 4.72 9.01 -21.66
CA ASP A 23 5.92 9.37 -22.41
C ASP A 23 7.19 9.40 -21.54
N ALA A 24 7.08 9.12 -20.24
CA ALA A 24 8.21 9.10 -19.32
C ALA A 24 9.22 7.99 -19.68
N ASP A 25 10.47 8.40 -19.88
CA ASP A 25 11.60 7.53 -20.18
C ASP A 25 12.68 7.56 -19.08
N SER A 26 13.73 6.75 -19.28
CA SER A 26 14.97 6.80 -18.49
C SER A 26 14.78 6.80 -16.95
N PRO A 27 14.01 5.86 -16.38
CA PRO A 27 13.67 5.89 -14.96
C PRO A 27 14.90 5.72 -14.06
N LYS A 28 15.11 6.66 -13.14
CA LYS A 28 16.16 6.58 -12.10
C LYS A 28 15.54 6.70 -10.72
N PHE A 29 15.69 5.66 -9.90
CA PHE A 29 15.12 5.60 -8.55
C PHE A 29 16.21 5.69 -7.48
N LYS A 30 15.92 6.45 -6.42
CA LYS A 30 16.69 6.47 -5.17
C LYS A 30 15.72 6.30 -4.00
N THR A 31 15.77 5.14 -3.34
CA THR A 31 14.93 4.82 -2.18
C THR A 31 15.77 4.68 -0.93
N THR A 32 15.23 5.06 0.23
CA THR A 32 15.85 4.73 1.52
C THR A 32 15.61 3.27 1.91
N THR A 33 14.46 2.71 1.52
CA THR A 33 14.03 1.35 1.86
C THR A 33 13.06 0.85 0.80
N GLY A 34 13.08 -0.46 0.52
CA GLY A 34 12.25 -1.08 -0.51
C GLY A 34 12.80 -0.88 -1.92
N SER A 35 12.07 -1.40 -2.90
CA SER A 35 12.45 -1.41 -4.32
C SER A 35 11.42 -0.66 -5.16
N CYS A 36 11.86 0.13 -6.12
CA CYS A 36 10.99 0.75 -7.12
C CYS A 36 11.11 0.04 -8.46
N LYS A 37 9.98 -0.11 -9.15
CA LYS A 37 9.92 -0.60 -10.52
C LYS A 37 9.02 0.33 -11.34
N TYR A 38 9.46 0.66 -12.55
CA TYR A 38 8.61 1.30 -13.53
C TYR A 38 7.79 0.25 -14.27
N VAL A 39 6.49 0.48 -14.43
CA VAL A 39 5.52 -0.39 -15.11
C VAL A 39 4.87 0.43 -16.24
N PRO A 40 5.44 0.40 -17.46
CA PRO A 40 4.93 1.19 -18.59
C PRO A 40 3.50 0.81 -19.00
N GLU A 41 3.14 -0.47 -18.85
CA GLU A 41 1.80 -1.00 -19.20
C GLU A 41 0.65 -0.26 -18.49
N THR A 42 0.92 0.28 -17.29
CA THR A 42 -0.03 1.05 -16.50
C THR A 42 0.43 2.50 -16.27
N SER A 43 1.45 2.94 -17.01
CA SER A 43 2.09 4.26 -16.87
C SER A 43 2.32 4.63 -15.39
N SER A 44 2.91 3.70 -14.64
CA SER A 44 3.00 3.82 -13.19
C SER A 44 4.32 3.31 -12.63
N VAL A 45 4.74 3.90 -11.52
CA VAL A 45 5.86 3.44 -10.69
C VAL A 45 5.30 2.71 -9.49
N VAL A 46 5.76 1.48 -9.28
CA VAL A 46 5.41 0.69 -8.11
C VAL A 46 6.59 0.69 -7.14
N TRP A 47 6.41 1.31 -5.98
CA TRP A 47 7.36 1.26 -4.88
C TRP A 47 6.91 0.22 -3.85
N THR A 48 7.66 -0.87 -3.75
CA THR A 48 7.36 -2.00 -2.85
C THR A 48 8.24 -1.95 -1.61
N ILE A 49 7.60 -2.01 -0.44
CA ILE A 49 8.23 -2.04 0.88
C ILE A 49 7.74 -3.30 1.61
N LYS A 50 8.60 -4.31 1.73
CA LYS A 50 8.23 -5.62 2.33
C LYS A 50 7.74 -5.49 3.77
N SER A 51 8.39 -4.63 4.56
CA SER A 51 8.08 -4.41 5.96
C SER A 51 8.16 -2.92 6.28
N PHE A 52 7.04 -2.36 6.71
CA PHE A 52 6.91 -0.96 7.04
C PHE A 52 6.39 -0.82 8.49
N PRO A 53 7.30 -0.71 9.48
CA PRO A 53 6.92 -0.52 10.88
C PRO A 53 6.16 0.78 11.10
N GLY A 54 5.28 0.82 12.09
CA GLY A 54 4.53 2.02 12.47
C GLY A 54 5.42 3.14 13.02
N GLY A 55 5.07 4.39 12.72
CA GLY A 55 5.83 5.57 13.17
C GLY A 55 7.18 5.76 12.46
N LYS A 56 7.40 5.08 11.33
CA LYS A 56 8.57 5.25 10.48
C LYS A 56 8.24 6.13 9.27
N GLU A 57 9.28 6.71 8.69
CA GLU A 57 9.18 7.50 7.49
C GLU A 57 10.28 7.06 6.53
N TYR A 58 9.88 6.81 5.28
CA TYR A 58 10.75 6.41 4.20
C TYR A 58 10.60 7.37 3.03
N LEU A 59 11.71 7.62 2.33
CA LEU A 59 11.76 8.53 1.19
C LEU A 59 12.08 7.75 -0.08
N MET A 60 11.42 8.15 -1.16
CA MET A 60 11.69 7.71 -2.52
C MET A 60 11.82 8.95 -3.40
N ARG A 61 12.86 8.99 -4.22
CA ARG A 61 13.04 9.98 -5.28
C ARG A 61 13.09 9.24 -6.61
N ALA A 62 12.33 9.72 -7.58
CA ALA A 62 12.36 9.24 -8.95
C ALA A 62 12.71 10.39 -9.88
N HIS A 63 13.52 10.11 -10.90
CA HIS A 63 13.80 11.01 -12.00
C HIS A 63 13.40 10.29 -13.29
N PHE A 64 12.72 11.01 -14.16
CA PHE A 64 12.31 10.56 -15.49
C PHE A 64 12.84 11.55 -16.51
N GLY A 65 13.21 11.05 -17.69
CA GLY A 65 13.30 11.88 -18.88
C GLY A 65 11.91 12.06 -19.46
N LEU A 66 11.66 13.22 -20.03
CA LEU A 66 10.49 13.49 -20.84
C LEU A 66 10.97 13.90 -22.24
N PRO A 67 10.20 13.59 -23.30
CA PRO A 67 10.47 14.10 -24.63
C PRO A 67 10.50 15.63 -24.62
N SER A 68 11.27 16.22 -25.53
CA SER A 68 11.31 17.68 -25.71
C SER A 68 10.08 18.24 -26.44
N VAL A 69 9.23 17.36 -26.97
CA VAL A 69 7.99 17.70 -27.68
C VAL A 69 6.83 17.37 -26.75
N GLU A 70 5.98 18.36 -26.47
CA GLU A 70 4.79 18.18 -25.64
C GLU A 70 3.74 17.33 -26.38
N SER A 71 3.04 16.46 -25.65
CA SER A 71 1.88 15.75 -26.19
C SER A 71 0.71 16.71 -26.37
N GLU A 72 0.00 16.60 -27.51
CA GLU A 72 -1.21 17.41 -27.76
C GLU A 72 -2.38 16.98 -26.86
N ASP A 73 -2.37 15.73 -26.37
CA ASP A 73 -3.36 15.20 -25.44
C ASP A 73 -2.99 15.49 -23.99
N SER A 74 -3.96 16.04 -23.24
CA SER A 74 -3.84 16.17 -21.79
C SER A 74 -4.06 14.82 -21.13
N GLU A 75 -2.99 14.22 -20.61
CA GLU A 75 -3.13 13.04 -19.76
C GLU A 75 -3.87 13.40 -18.46
N GLY A 76 -4.82 12.55 -18.07
CA GLY A 76 -5.44 12.65 -16.76
C GLY A 76 -4.38 12.54 -15.67
N LYS A 77 -4.66 13.13 -14.50
CA LYS A 77 -3.83 12.94 -13.29
C LYS A 77 -4.47 11.88 -12.39
N PRO A 78 -4.30 10.57 -12.68
CA PRO A 78 -4.83 9.55 -11.80
C PRO A 78 -4.21 9.68 -10.40
N PRO A 79 -4.94 9.27 -9.36
CA PRO A 79 -4.43 9.36 -7.99
C PRO A 79 -3.37 8.30 -7.70
N ILE A 80 -2.50 8.61 -6.74
CA ILE A 80 -1.58 7.65 -6.13
C ILE A 80 -2.40 6.63 -5.34
N SER A 81 -2.21 5.35 -5.62
CA SER A 81 -2.89 4.27 -4.89
C SER A 81 -1.91 3.56 -3.96
N VAL A 82 -2.37 3.13 -2.77
CA VAL A 82 -1.52 2.38 -1.84
C VAL A 82 -2.18 1.07 -1.43
N LYS A 83 -1.44 -0.02 -1.60
CA LYS A 83 -1.78 -1.34 -1.08
C LYS A 83 -0.98 -1.66 0.16
N PHE A 84 -1.61 -2.26 1.17
CA PHE A 84 -0.93 -2.67 2.39
C PHE A 84 -1.74 -3.72 3.16
N GLU A 85 -1.04 -4.51 3.97
CA GLU A 85 -1.67 -5.41 4.95
C GLU A 85 -1.04 -5.21 6.34
N ILE A 86 -1.83 -5.03 7.39
CA ILE A 86 -1.36 -4.96 8.79
C ILE A 86 -2.04 -6.10 9.57
N PRO A 87 -1.31 -7.17 9.92
CA PRO A 87 -1.84 -8.26 10.72
C PRO A 87 -1.99 -7.85 12.19
N TYR A 88 -2.93 -8.50 12.88
CA TYR A 88 -3.22 -8.33 14.32
C TYR A 88 -3.50 -6.88 14.74
N PHE A 89 -3.98 -6.07 13.79
CA PHE A 89 -4.32 -4.68 13.99
C PHE A 89 -5.72 -4.40 13.46
N THR A 90 -6.50 -3.61 14.19
CA THR A 90 -7.82 -3.13 13.78
C THR A 90 -7.82 -1.61 13.80
N VAL A 91 -8.22 -1.00 12.68
CA VAL A 91 -8.41 0.46 12.59
C VAL A 91 -9.71 0.89 13.29
N SER A 92 -10.77 0.10 13.14
CA SER A 92 -12.09 0.37 13.74
C SER A 92 -12.15 0.13 15.25
N GLY A 93 -11.16 -0.55 15.82
CA GLY A 93 -11.18 -0.97 17.23
C GLY A 93 -12.12 -2.15 17.53
N ILE A 94 -12.68 -2.81 16.51
CA ILE A 94 -13.53 -3.99 16.69
C ILE A 94 -12.80 -5.10 17.45
N GLN A 95 -13.52 -5.75 18.36
CA GLN A 95 -13.02 -6.88 19.13
C GLN A 95 -14.15 -7.92 19.32
N VAL A 96 -13.93 -9.12 18.80
CA VAL A 96 -14.78 -10.29 19.06
C VAL A 96 -14.54 -10.73 20.52
N ARG A 97 -15.58 -10.66 21.35
CA ARG A 97 -15.50 -11.01 22.79
C ARG A 97 -15.79 -12.47 23.06
N TYR A 98 -16.75 -13.06 22.36
CA TYR A 98 -17.14 -14.46 22.53
C TYR A 98 -17.69 -15.02 21.22
N LEU A 99 -17.50 -16.33 21.02
CA LEU A 99 -18.16 -17.12 19.98
C LEU A 99 -18.88 -18.27 20.69
N LYS A 100 -20.21 -18.23 20.73
CA LYS A 100 -21.01 -19.28 21.36
C LYS A 100 -21.36 -20.34 20.33
N ILE A 101 -20.92 -21.58 20.56
CA ILE A 101 -21.21 -22.74 19.72
C ILE A 101 -22.19 -23.62 20.49
N ILE A 102 -23.35 -23.90 19.91
CA ILE A 102 -24.40 -24.72 20.51
C ILE A 102 -24.55 -25.96 19.64
N GLU A 103 -24.07 -27.10 20.13
CA GLU A 103 -24.04 -28.37 19.41
C GLU A 103 -24.59 -29.49 20.30
N LYS A 104 -25.43 -30.37 19.76
CA LYS A 104 -26.16 -31.40 20.53
C LYS A 104 -25.30 -32.63 20.80
N SER A 105 -24.27 -32.87 20.00
CA SER A 105 -23.37 -34.03 20.10
C SER A 105 -22.31 -33.92 21.19
N GLY A 106 -22.21 -32.79 21.89
CA GLY A 106 -21.17 -32.56 22.91
C GLY A 106 -19.78 -32.27 22.33
N TYR A 107 -19.68 -32.02 21.03
CA TYR A 107 -18.42 -31.66 20.36
C TYR A 107 -17.81 -30.36 20.94
N GLN A 108 -16.53 -30.41 21.31
CA GLN A 108 -15.78 -29.25 21.76
C GLN A 108 -15.06 -28.59 20.59
N ALA A 109 -15.48 -27.37 20.25
CA ALA A 109 -14.83 -26.56 19.23
C ALA A 109 -13.71 -25.68 19.82
N LEU A 110 -12.68 -25.42 19.00
CA LEU A 110 -11.56 -24.52 19.32
C LEU A 110 -11.64 -23.26 18.45
N PRO A 111 -12.36 -22.22 18.88
CA PRO A 111 -12.53 -21.01 18.08
C PRO A 111 -11.24 -20.19 18.05
N TRP A 112 -10.92 -19.64 16.89
CA TRP A 112 -9.77 -18.76 16.67
C TRP A 112 -10.22 -17.48 15.95
N VAL A 113 -9.48 -16.39 16.17
CA VAL A 113 -9.71 -15.12 15.47
C VAL A 113 -8.37 -14.48 15.11
N ARG A 114 -8.27 -13.98 13.88
CA ARG A 114 -7.16 -13.15 13.39
C ARG A 114 -7.74 -11.87 12.83
N TYR A 115 -7.19 -10.74 13.23
CA TYR A 115 -7.50 -9.44 12.64
C TYR A 115 -6.50 -9.12 11.56
N ILE A 116 -6.98 -8.61 10.44
CA ILE A 116 -6.17 -8.12 9.32
C ILE A 116 -6.76 -6.79 8.90
N THR A 117 -5.95 -5.75 8.86
CA THR A 117 -6.32 -4.50 8.20
C THR A 117 -5.67 -4.50 6.83
N GLN A 118 -6.46 -4.35 5.77
CA GLN A 118 -5.97 -4.16 4.41
C GLN A 118 -6.44 -2.81 3.87
N ASN A 119 -5.81 -2.33 2.81
CA ASN A 119 -6.32 -1.18 2.08
C ASN A 119 -7.68 -1.51 1.43
N GLY A 120 -8.61 -0.57 1.50
CA GLY A 120 -9.74 -0.50 0.57
C GLY A 120 -9.34 0.31 -0.65
N ASP A 121 -10.23 1.19 -1.09
CA ASP A 121 -9.91 2.22 -2.07
C ASP A 121 -9.10 3.36 -1.43
N TYR A 122 -7.79 3.13 -1.28
CA TYR A 122 -6.88 4.07 -0.63
C TYR A 122 -6.09 4.87 -1.68
N GLN A 123 -6.67 6.01 -2.07
CA GLN A 123 -6.18 6.88 -3.14
C GLN A 123 -5.83 8.27 -2.61
N LEU A 124 -4.74 8.85 -3.12
CA LEU A 124 -4.30 10.21 -2.84
C LEU A 124 -4.16 10.98 -4.16
N ARG A 125 -4.91 12.07 -4.32
CA ARG A 125 -4.81 12.92 -5.50
C ARG A 125 -3.56 13.80 -5.43
N THR A 126 -2.87 13.91 -6.55
CA THR A 126 -1.81 14.91 -6.74
C THR A 126 -2.47 16.25 -7.10
N SER A 127 -2.07 17.32 -6.42
CA SER A 127 -2.46 18.70 -6.71
C SER A 127 -1.68 19.23 -7.90
#